data_AF-A0A7C0WLK4-F1
#
_entry.id   AF-A0A7C0WLK4-F1
#
_cell.length_a   1.000
_cell.length_b   1.000
_cell.length_c   1.000
_cell.angle_alpha   90.00
_cell.angle_beta   90.00
_cell.angle_gamma   90.00
#
_symmetry.space_group_name_H-M   'P 1'
#
loop_
_entity.id
_entity.type
_entity.pdbx_description
1 polymer ?
#
loop_
_entity_poly.entity_id
_entity_poly.type
_entity_poly.pdbx_seq_one_letter_code
_entity_poly.pdbx_strand_id
1 'polypeptide(L)'
;YYYSTKAIGVILKTIVEMIPENIEKIYITLKENGIPKIEFNTIKSDINDLYAGNLTLNEFYYLAGIGTDVSKISGVQGRYKKKFKYGIKPSLETFLNDPSGFFKYRFGLSGWASYNPWSGATVFTGLEGYPLNNISTVNEPLSIPVRSDIVLYKKEKVGMGRLLFDQIQKTGHELYGKISAGYLEVQYAGLDAEIAKPFFDGRILSGLSGSIVKKRDPDNPFKFKADDVKDFYTTAFINTRLNIPEIDIAVDVKAGRFLAGDNGARFSVSKFINGVVLKVWYTITDTSDFTDEFNKGYNDKGFSVSIPIRLFTGADSKTVFHYSLTPWTRDTGQDIDHFGTLFDFIGRDVKILIDKERKMRYR
;
A
#
# COMPACT_ATOMS: atom_id res chain seq x y z
N TYR A 1 -10.21 3.13 -11.59
CA TYR A 1 -11.36 2.66 -10.81
C TYR A 1 -10.87 2.06 -9.51
N TYR A 2 -11.50 2.42 -8.40
CA TYR A 2 -11.23 1.92 -7.05
C TYR A 2 -11.59 0.44 -6.91
N TYR A 3 -12.74 0.02 -7.45
CA TYR A 3 -13.16 -1.37 -7.48
C TYR A 3 -13.00 -1.95 -8.89
N SER A 4 -12.36 -3.11 -8.97
CA SER A 4 -12.12 -3.85 -10.21
C SER A 4 -13.42 -4.27 -10.91
N THR A 5 -14.42 -4.71 -10.15
CA THR A 5 -15.76 -5.05 -10.66
C THR A 5 -16.46 -3.88 -11.35
N LYS A 6 -16.32 -2.66 -10.82
CA LYS A 6 -16.85 -1.45 -11.46
C LYS A 6 -16.12 -1.12 -12.76
N ALA A 7 -14.80 -1.34 -12.80
CA ALA A 7 -14.02 -1.14 -14.01
C ALA A 7 -14.50 -2.07 -15.13
N ILE A 8 -14.72 -3.35 -14.82
CA ILE A 8 -15.23 -4.35 -15.76
C ILE A 8 -16.59 -3.92 -16.33
N GLY A 9 -17.54 -3.52 -15.48
CA GLY A 9 -18.85 -3.07 -15.94
C GLY A 9 -18.80 -1.88 -16.91
N VAL A 10 -17.91 -0.91 -16.67
CA VAL A 10 -17.71 0.21 -17.59
C VAL A 10 -17.08 -0.24 -18.91
N ILE A 11 -16.10 -1.15 -18.85
CA ILE A 11 -15.48 -1.72 -20.06
C ILE A 11 -16.53 -2.43 -20.91
N LEU A 12 -17.31 -3.34 -20.31
CA LEU A 12 -18.37 -4.09 -20.99
C LEU A 12 -19.35 -3.15 -21.71
N LYS A 13 -19.81 -2.09 -21.02
CA LYS A 13 -20.71 -1.09 -21.61
C LYS A 13 -20.10 -0.36 -22.80
N THR A 14 -18.79 -0.14 -22.77
CA THR A 14 -18.08 0.61 -23.81
C THR A 14 -17.81 -0.26 -25.04
N ILE A 15 -17.48 -1.53 -24.83
CA ILE A 15 -17.04 -2.40 -25.92
C ILE A 15 -18.19 -3.08 -26.66
N VAL A 16 -19.36 -3.27 -26.04
CA VAL A 16 -20.45 -4.11 -26.58
C VAL A 16 -20.84 -3.77 -28.01
N GLU A 17 -20.95 -2.48 -28.34
CA GLU A 17 -21.31 -1.99 -29.69
C GLU A 17 -20.12 -2.08 -30.68
N MET A 18 -18.90 -2.23 -30.19
CA MET A 18 -17.67 -2.29 -30.99
C MET A 18 -17.20 -3.71 -31.28
N ILE A 19 -17.86 -4.73 -30.69
CA ILE A 19 -17.46 -6.13 -30.86
C ILE A 19 -17.90 -6.61 -32.25
N PRO A 20 -16.98 -7.10 -33.10
CA PRO A 20 -17.32 -7.71 -34.39
C PRO A 20 -18.32 -8.87 -34.24
N GLU A 21 -19.09 -9.17 -35.29
CA GLU A 21 -20.08 -10.27 -35.26
C GLU A 21 -19.44 -11.66 -35.10
N ASN A 22 -18.21 -11.84 -35.58
CA ASN A 22 -17.48 -13.11 -35.53
C ASN A 22 -16.79 -13.39 -34.17
N ILE A 23 -16.89 -12.49 -33.19
CA ILE A 23 -16.29 -12.65 -31.87
C ILE A 23 -17.37 -13.01 -30.84
N GLU A 24 -17.27 -14.22 -30.31
CA GLU A 24 -18.22 -14.74 -29.31
C GLU A 24 -17.69 -14.61 -27.88
N LYS A 25 -16.42 -14.95 -27.64
CA LYS A 25 -15.79 -14.93 -26.30
C LYS A 25 -14.98 -13.67 -26.07
N ILE A 26 -15.13 -13.10 -24.88
CA ILE A 26 -14.51 -11.84 -24.49
C ILE A 26 -13.69 -12.06 -23.23
N TYR A 27 -12.42 -11.65 -23.28
CA TYR A 27 -11.50 -11.69 -22.15
C TYR A 27 -11.06 -10.27 -21.80
N ILE A 28 -11.28 -9.86 -20.54
CA ILE A 28 -10.91 -8.55 -20.01
C ILE A 28 -9.89 -8.78 -18.90
N THR A 29 -8.63 -8.47 -19.19
CA THR A 29 -7.55 -8.52 -18.20
C THR A 29 -7.31 -7.14 -17.61
N LEU A 30 -7.64 -6.96 -16.32
CA LEU A 30 -7.27 -5.77 -15.55
C LEU A 30 -5.81 -5.90 -15.10
N LYS A 31 -5.08 -4.78 -15.19
CA LYS A 31 -3.65 -4.73 -14.89
C LYS A 31 -3.35 -3.60 -13.93
N GLU A 32 -2.37 -3.83 -13.07
CA GLU A 32 -1.74 -2.79 -12.26
C GLU A 32 -0.25 -2.74 -12.57
N ASN A 33 0.25 -1.57 -12.97
CA ASN A 33 1.61 -1.40 -13.47
C ASN A 33 2.04 -2.43 -14.53
N GLY A 34 1.13 -2.85 -15.40
CA GLY A 34 1.39 -3.88 -16.42
C GLY A 34 1.27 -5.33 -15.91
N ILE A 35 1.23 -5.55 -14.60
CA ILE A 35 1.03 -6.87 -14.00
C ILE A 35 -0.46 -7.24 -14.06
N PRO A 36 -0.83 -8.40 -14.63
CA PRO A 36 -2.21 -8.84 -14.66
C PRO A 36 -2.71 -9.21 -13.26
N LYS A 37 -3.87 -8.66 -12.90
CA LYS A 37 -4.47 -8.77 -11.57
C LYS A 37 -5.69 -9.69 -11.59
N ILE A 38 -6.61 -9.40 -12.50
CA ILE A 38 -7.88 -10.10 -12.66
C ILE A 38 -8.10 -10.33 -14.14
N GLU A 39 -8.55 -11.52 -14.51
CA GLU A 39 -9.10 -11.82 -15.81
C GLU A 39 -10.58 -12.12 -15.68
N PHE A 40 -11.40 -11.37 -16.40
CA PHE A 40 -12.83 -11.59 -16.51
C PHE A 40 -13.12 -12.15 -17.90
N ASN A 41 -13.94 -13.19 -17.98
CA ASN A 41 -14.39 -13.75 -19.25
C ASN A 41 -15.91 -13.93 -19.30
N THR A 42 -16.47 -13.70 -20.48
CA THR A 42 -17.91 -13.81 -20.76
C THR A 42 -18.11 -14.03 -22.27
N ILE A 43 -19.35 -14.24 -22.69
CA ILE A 43 -19.74 -14.31 -24.11
C ILE A 43 -20.58 -13.10 -24.51
N LYS A 44 -20.54 -12.74 -25.79
CA LYS A 44 -21.23 -11.57 -26.34
C LYS A 44 -22.74 -11.63 -26.13
N SER A 45 -23.36 -12.81 -26.26
CA SER A 45 -24.80 -13.02 -26.02
C SER A 45 -25.21 -12.61 -24.61
N ASP A 46 -24.45 -13.04 -23.59
CA ASP A 46 -24.76 -12.74 -22.19
C ASP A 46 -24.69 -11.24 -21.90
N ILE A 47 -23.76 -10.52 -22.54
CA ILE A 47 -23.68 -9.06 -22.44
C ILE A 47 -24.91 -8.39 -23.06
N ASN A 48 -25.31 -8.85 -24.25
CA ASN A 48 -26.49 -8.34 -24.93
C ASN A 48 -27.75 -8.60 -24.11
N ASP A 49 -27.89 -9.80 -23.56
CA ASP A 49 -29.01 -10.19 -22.70
C ASP A 49 -29.03 -9.38 -21.39
N LEU A 50 -27.86 -9.10 -20.80
CA LEU A 50 -27.76 -8.21 -19.64
C LEU A 50 -28.27 -6.80 -19.96
N TYR A 51 -27.89 -6.23 -21.11
CA TYR A 51 -28.32 -4.87 -21.50
C TYR A 51 -29.74 -4.80 -22.07
N ALA A 52 -30.25 -5.89 -22.63
CA ALA A 52 -31.64 -6.04 -23.06
C ALA A 52 -32.60 -6.30 -21.88
N GLY A 53 -32.07 -6.64 -20.70
CA GLY A 53 -32.85 -6.98 -19.52
C GLY A 53 -33.34 -8.43 -19.48
N ASN A 54 -32.84 -9.29 -20.37
CA ASN A 54 -33.11 -10.73 -20.40
C ASN A 54 -32.34 -11.49 -19.32
N LEU A 55 -31.16 -10.97 -18.92
CA LEU A 55 -30.40 -11.45 -17.78
C LEU A 55 -30.33 -10.39 -16.71
N THR A 56 -30.56 -10.80 -15.47
CA THR A 56 -30.17 -10.00 -14.31
C THR A 56 -28.65 -9.96 -14.20
N LEU A 57 -28.14 -8.95 -13.51
CA LEU A 57 -26.70 -8.84 -13.25
C LEU A 57 -26.16 -10.04 -12.45
N ASN A 58 -26.99 -10.68 -11.61
CA ASN A 58 -26.63 -11.88 -10.87
C ASN A 58 -26.43 -13.09 -11.78
N GLU A 59 -27.37 -13.31 -12.71
CA GLU A 59 -27.29 -14.41 -13.68
C GLU A 59 -26.10 -14.20 -14.63
N PHE A 60 -25.91 -12.98 -15.13
CA PHE A 60 -24.75 -12.63 -15.95
C PHE A 60 -23.43 -12.96 -15.25
N TYR A 61 -23.27 -12.53 -13.99
CA TYR A 61 -22.06 -12.85 -13.26
C TYR A 61 -21.92 -14.34 -12.98
N TYR A 62 -23.02 -15.08 -12.76
CA TYR A 62 -22.97 -16.53 -12.56
C TYR A 62 -22.42 -17.26 -13.79
N LEU A 63 -22.76 -16.79 -15.00
CA LEU A 63 -22.25 -17.31 -16.26
C LEU A 63 -20.81 -16.85 -16.56
N ALA A 64 -20.44 -15.65 -16.12
CA ALA A 64 -19.11 -15.10 -16.33
C ALA A 64 -18.03 -15.75 -15.44
N GLY A 65 -16.84 -15.95 -16.03
CA GLY A 65 -15.66 -16.43 -15.30
C GLY A 65 -14.80 -15.28 -14.77
N ILE A 66 -14.25 -15.45 -13.56
CA ILE A 66 -13.25 -14.54 -12.98
C ILE A 66 -12.08 -15.34 -12.44
N GLY A 67 -10.88 -15.06 -12.94
CA GLY A 67 -9.62 -15.63 -12.47
C GLY A 67 -8.68 -14.57 -11.90
N THR A 68 -7.98 -14.90 -10.81
CA THR A 68 -6.94 -14.06 -10.21
C THR A 68 -5.53 -14.62 -10.42
N ASP A 69 -5.41 -15.85 -10.94
CA ASP A 69 -4.17 -16.57 -11.21
C ASP A 69 -3.51 -16.25 -12.56
N VAL A 70 -4.12 -15.37 -13.34
CA VAL A 70 -3.59 -14.86 -14.61
C VAL A 70 -2.19 -14.28 -14.42
N SER A 71 -1.20 -14.84 -15.12
CA SER A 71 0.22 -14.44 -15.05
C SER A 71 0.77 -13.91 -16.38
N LYS A 72 0.13 -14.28 -17.49
CA LYS A 72 0.46 -13.81 -18.83
C LYS A 72 -0.74 -13.08 -19.42
N ILE A 73 -0.46 -12.06 -20.21
CA ILE A 73 -1.48 -11.34 -20.96
C ILE A 73 -1.52 -11.97 -22.36
N SER A 74 -2.63 -12.60 -22.70
CA SER A 74 -2.90 -13.08 -24.05
C SER A 74 -3.43 -11.93 -24.91
N GLY A 75 -2.98 -11.84 -26.17
CA GLY A 75 -3.51 -10.89 -27.16
C GLY A 75 -2.67 -9.63 -27.42
N VAL A 76 -3.23 -8.72 -28.22
CA VAL A 76 -2.54 -7.52 -28.72
C VAL A 76 -2.30 -6.53 -27.58
N GLN A 77 -1.04 -6.13 -27.37
CA GLN A 77 -0.74 -5.07 -26.41
C GLN A 77 -1.34 -3.74 -26.88
N GLY A 78 -2.14 -3.10 -26.02
CA GLY A 78 -2.71 -1.79 -26.31
C GLY A 78 -1.65 -0.76 -26.71
N ARG A 79 -1.94 0.02 -27.76
CA ARG A 79 -1.03 1.02 -28.35
C ARG A 79 -0.78 2.22 -27.42
N TYR A 80 -1.69 2.52 -26.50
CA TYR A 80 -1.58 3.65 -25.57
C TYR A 80 -1.14 3.19 -24.18
N LYS A 81 0.16 3.33 -23.89
CA LYS A 81 0.71 3.13 -22.54
C LYS A 81 1.10 4.46 -21.92
N LYS A 82 0.35 4.90 -20.91
CA LYS A 82 0.75 6.06 -20.09
C LYS A 82 1.84 5.64 -19.11
N LYS A 83 3.09 5.73 -19.56
CA LYS A 83 4.28 5.36 -18.78
C LYS A 83 4.65 6.41 -17.73
N PHE A 84 4.34 7.68 -17.98
CA PHE A 84 4.63 8.77 -17.06
C PHE A 84 3.35 9.24 -16.36
N LYS A 85 3.42 9.34 -15.04
CA LYS A 85 2.36 9.85 -14.17
C LYS A 85 2.98 10.84 -13.21
N TYR A 86 2.25 11.87 -12.88
CA TYR A 86 2.64 12.85 -11.89
C TYR A 86 1.39 13.37 -11.21
N GLY A 87 1.57 13.96 -10.03
CA GLY A 87 0.49 14.56 -9.29
C GLY A 87 1.02 15.45 -8.18
N ILE A 88 0.14 16.31 -7.70
CA ILE A 88 0.37 17.15 -6.53
C ILE A 88 -0.83 16.96 -5.63
N LYS A 89 -0.60 16.82 -4.32
CA LYS A 89 -1.66 16.69 -3.31
C LYS A 89 -1.36 17.58 -2.10
N PRO A 90 -2.38 18.09 -1.40
CA PRO A 90 -2.18 18.68 -0.09
C PRO A 90 -1.63 17.62 0.89
N SER A 91 -0.76 18.05 1.79
CA SER A 91 -0.18 17.23 2.85
C SER A 91 -0.35 17.93 4.19
N LEU A 92 -0.92 17.21 5.15
CA LEU A 92 -1.04 17.63 6.54
C LEU A 92 -0.44 16.53 7.41
N GLU A 93 0.57 16.90 8.19
CA GLU A 93 1.15 16.02 9.20
C GLU A 93 0.98 16.68 10.56
N THR A 94 0.53 15.89 11.54
CA THR A 94 0.31 16.33 12.92
C THR A 94 1.29 15.63 13.84
N PHE A 95 1.76 16.38 14.84
CA PHE A 95 2.59 15.91 15.94
C PHE A 95 1.88 16.31 17.21
N LEU A 96 1.31 15.32 17.89
CA LEU A 96 0.50 15.55 19.08
C LEU A 96 1.31 15.23 20.33
N ASN A 97 0.97 15.92 21.42
CA ASN A 97 1.43 15.60 22.76
C ASN A 97 2.96 15.69 22.95
N ASP A 98 3.60 16.67 22.29
CA ASP A 98 5.01 17.00 22.54
C ASP A 98 5.13 17.94 23.77
N PRO A 99 6.13 17.78 24.65
CA PRO A 99 6.28 18.65 25.82
C PRO A 99 6.45 20.14 25.48
N SER A 100 6.92 20.47 24.28
CA SER A 100 7.04 21.87 23.81
C SER A 100 5.82 22.37 23.02
N GLY A 101 4.72 21.61 23.01
CA GLY A 101 3.43 22.04 22.49
C GLY A 101 2.50 20.86 22.20
N PHE A 102 1.28 20.92 22.74
CA PHE A 102 0.30 19.83 22.62
C PHE A 102 -0.11 19.52 21.17
N PHE A 103 -0.24 20.55 20.33
CA PHE A 103 -0.63 20.40 18.93
C PHE A 103 0.38 21.09 18.03
N LYS A 104 1.13 20.29 17.28
CA LYS A 104 2.04 20.75 16.24
C LYS A 104 1.61 20.16 14.91
N TYR A 105 1.90 20.88 13.85
CA TYR A 105 1.53 20.51 12.51
C TYR A 105 2.52 21.07 11.49
N ARG A 106 2.54 20.42 10.34
CA ARG A 106 3.01 21.03 9.11
C ARG A 106 2.00 20.81 8.01
N PHE A 107 1.75 21.88 7.25
CA PHE A 107 0.80 21.88 6.15
C PHE A 107 1.48 22.41 4.89
N GLY A 108 1.23 21.71 3.79
CA GLY A 108 1.89 22.01 2.53
C GLY A 108 1.44 21.14 1.38
N LEU A 109 2.34 20.96 0.40
CA LEU A 109 2.09 20.21 -0.82
C LEU A 109 3.11 19.09 -0.97
N SER A 110 2.64 17.93 -1.42
CA SER A 110 3.46 16.80 -1.82
C SER A 110 3.30 16.58 -3.32
N GLY A 111 4.38 16.77 -4.08
CA GLY A 111 4.47 16.50 -5.50
C GLY A 111 5.15 15.16 -5.74
N TRP A 112 4.66 14.39 -6.71
CA TRP A 112 5.26 13.11 -7.08
C TRP A 112 5.29 12.93 -8.59
N ALA A 113 6.29 12.19 -9.05
CA ALA A 113 6.40 11.71 -10.41
C ALA A 113 6.76 10.22 -10.43
N SER A 114 6.20 9.50 -11.38
CA SER A 114 6.34 8.07 -11.54
C SER A 114 6.53 7.74 -13.02
N TYR A 115 7.57 6.97 -13.32
CA TYR A 115 7.86 6.46 -14.64
C TYR A 115 7.85 4.93 -14.63
N ASN A 116 7.01 4.32 -15.47
CA ASN A 116 6.86 2.88 -15.63
C ASN A 116 7.46 2.42 -16.96
N PRO A 117 8.79 2.15 -17.01
CA PRO A 117 9.48 1.86 -18.26
C PRO A 117 9.02 0.54 -18.90
N TRP A 118 8.80 -0.49 -18.08
CA TRP A 118 8.30 -1.81 -18.43
C TRP A 118 7.36 -2.37 -17.35
N SER A 119 6.84 -3.58 -17.58
CA SER A 119 5.86 -4.21 -16.68
C SER A 119 6.44 -4.42 -15.28
N GLY A 120 5.75 -3.93 -14.27
CA GLY A 120 6.13 -4.04 -12.87
C GLY A 120 7.21 -3.07 -12.41
N ALA A 121 7.93 -2.40 -13.32
CA ALA A 121 8.93 -1.41 -12.95
C ALA A 121 8.34 -0.03 -12.68
N THR A 122 8.88 0.65 -11.69
CA THR A 122 8.54 2.03 -11.32
C THR A 122 9.80 2.76 -10.88
N VAL A 123 10.14 3.86 -11.56
CA VAL A 123 11.01 4.89 -10.99
C VAL A 123 10.10 5.93 -10.36
N PHE A 124 10.23 6.14 -9.05
CA PHE A 124 9.38 7.05 -8.30
C PHE A 124 10.21 8.13 -7.62
N THR A 125 9.73 9.37 -7.68
CA THR A 125 10.26 10.47 -6.90
C THR A 125 9.13 11.26 -6.26
N GLY A 126 9.33 11.69 -5.02
CA GLY A 126 8.38 12.46 -4.23
C GLY A 126 9.10 13.57 -3.48
N LEU A 127 8.65 14.80 -3.70
CA LEU A 127 9.12 16.01 -3.04
C LEU A 127 7.99 16.63 -2.24
N GLU A 128 8.31 17.15 -1.07
CA GLU A 128 7.35 17.76 -0.16
C GLU A 128 7.80 19.16 0.22
N GLY A 129 6.85 20.10 0.26
CA GLY A 129 7.09 21.48 0.66
C GLY A 129 6.04 21.92 1.68
N TYR A 130 6.49 22.38 2.84
CA TYR A 130 5.69 22.76 4.00
C TYR A 130 5.93 24.23 4.37
N PRO A 131 5.20 25.18 3.74
CA PRO A 131 5.32 26.60 4.06
C PRO A 131 4.83 26.92 5.48
N LEU A 132 3.84 26.16 5.98
CA LEU A 132 3.39 26.22 7.37
C LEU A 132 4.00 25.05 8.12
N ASN A 133 4.91 25.32 9.05
CA ASN A 133 5.56 24.29 9.86
C ASN A 133 5.89 24.85 11.24
N ASN A 134 5.28 24.28 12.28
CA ASN A 134 5.62 24.59 13.68
C ASN A 134 6.13 23.35 14.44
N ILE A 135 6.56 22.31 13.72
CA ILE A 135 7.09 21.09 14.31
C ILE A 135 8.45 21.39 14.94
N SER A 136 8.53 21.09 16.22
CA SER A 136 9.73 21.15 17.04
C SER A 136 9.57 20.14 18.18
N THR A 137 10.65 19.83 18.89
CA THR A 137 10.60 19.02 20.09
C THR A 137 11.73 19.45 21.01
N VAL A 138 11.50 19.30 22.31
CA VAL A 138 12.55 19.40 23.35
C VAL A 138 13.06 18.01 23.76
N ASN A 139 12.45 16.94 23.26
CA ASN A 139 12.90 15.59 23.53
C ASN A 139 14.14 15.30 22.69
N GLU A 140 15.18 14.80 23.34
CA GLU A 140 16.33 14.25 22.65
C GLU A 140 15.96 12.89 22.02
N PRO A 141 16.61 12.51 20.90
CA PRO A 141 16.52 11.15 20.37
C PRO A 141 16.80 10.09 21.44
N LEU A 142 16.06 8.97 21.42
CA LEU A 142 16.23 7.89 22.40
C LEU A 142 17.42 6.99 22.05
N SER A 143 17.64 5.91 22.82
CA SER A 143 18.89 5.12 22.80
C SER A 143 19.25 4.53 21.43
N ILE A 144 18.27 3.98 20.72
CA ILE A 144 18.42 3.51 19.33
C ILE A 144 17.39 4.27 18.50
N PRO A 145 17.70 5.50 18.07
CA PRO A 145 16.71 6.36 17.47
C PRO A 145 16.42 5.84 16.07
N VAL A 146 15.29 5.17 15.87
CA VAL A 146 14.83 4.75 14.54
C VAL A 146 13.68 5.61 14.04
N ARG A 147 12.88 6.17 14.96
CA ARG A 147 11.76 7.08 14.75
C ARG A 147 11.73 8.25 15.73
N SER A 148 12.31 8.14 16.92
CA SER A 148 12.31 9.25 17.90
C SER A 148 12.98 10.53 17.39
N ASP A 149 13.93 10.41 16.46
CA ASP A 149 14.60 11.54 15.81
C ASP A 149 13.90 12.06 14.55
N ILE A 150 12.68 11.59 14.23
CA ILE A 150 11.93 12.00 13.03
C ILE A 150 11.77 13.53 12.94
N VAL A 151 11.68 14.21 14.09
CA VAL A 151 11.51 15.66 14.16
C VAL A 151 12.67 16.40 13.48
N LEU A 152 13.90 15.85 13.52
CA LEU A 152 15.05 16.44 12.83
C LEU A 152 14.81 16.54 11.31
N TYR A 153 14.21 15.51 10.71
CA TYR A 153 13.89 15.46 9.28
C TYR A 153 12.67 16.30 8.90
N LYS A 154 11.82 16.64 9.88
CA LYS A 154 10.53 17.28 9.65
C LYS A 154 10.55 18.80 9.88
N LYS A 155 11.64 19.33 10.47
CA LYS A 155 11.89 20.78 10.64
C LYS A 155 12.08 21.50 9.31
N GLU A 156 12.70 20.84 8.33
CA GLU A 156 12.94 21.43 7.03
C GLU A 156 11.64 21.73 6.26
N LYS A 157 11.61 22.89 5.60
CA LYS A 157 10.46 23.32 4.79
C LYS A 157 10.33 22.54 3.50
N VAL A 158 11.44 22.00 2.98
CA VAL A 158 11.45 21.19 1.76
C VAL A 158 12.15 19.88 2.07
N GLY A 159 11.50 18.77 1.72
CA GLY A 159 12.02 17.43 1.95
C GLY A 159 11.95 16.56 0.70
N MET A 160 12.97 15.74 0.50
CA MET A 160 12.90 14.63 -0.45
C MET A 160 12.34 13.41 0.28
N GLY A 161 11.04 13.16 0.07
CA GLY A 161 10.33 12.05 0.68
C GLY A 161 10.85 10.71 0.16
N ARG A 162 10.91 10.54 -1.17
CA ARG A 162 11.32 9.28 -1.81
C ARG A 162 12.03 9.55 -3.14
N LEU A 163 13.02 8.73 -3.47
CA LEU A 163 13.66 8.63 -4.78
C LEU A 163 14.15 7.20 -4.95
N LEU A 164 13.35 6.37 -5.62
CA LEU A 164 13.57 4.92 -5.64
C LEU A 164 13.22 4.29 -6.98
N PHE A 165 13.80 3.13 -7.21
CA PHE A 165 13.36 2.17 -8.21
C PHE A 165 12.62 1.03 -7.51
N ASP A 166 11.53 0.57 -8.09
CA ASP A 166 10.70 -0.54 -7.62
C ASP A 166 10.38 -1.49 -8.77
N GLN A 167 10.45 -2.80 -8.53
CA GLN A 167 10.11 -3.84 -9.47
C GLN A 167 9.20 -4.87 -8.81
N ILE A 168 7.98 -5.02 -9.33
CA ILE A 168 7.05 -6.08 -8.96
C ILE A 168 7.00 -7.11 -10.08
N GLN A 169 6.96 -8.40 -9.74
CA GLN A 169 6.71 -9.48 -10.67
C GLN A 169 5.67 -10.44 -10.10
N LYS A 170 4.83 -10.97 -10.99
CA LYS A 170 3.89 -12.04 -10.67
C LYS A 170 4.22 -13.25 -11.54
N THR A 171 4.42 -14.40 -10.93
CA THR A 171 4.63 -15.67 -11.65
C THR A 171 3.32 -16.45 -11.75
N GLY A 172 3.36 -17.64 -12.36
CA GLY A 172 2.26 -18.59 -12.26
C GLY A 172 1.92 -18.91 -10.79
N HIS A 173 0.68 -19.33 -10.54
CA HIS A 173 0.17 -19.69 -9.21
C HIS A 173 0.18 -18.56 -8.18
N GLU A 174 -0.03 -17.32 -8.64
CA GLU A 174 -0.22 -16.12 -7.78
C GLU A 174 0.93 -15.82 -6.83
N LEU A 175 2.16 -16.24 -7.16
CA LEU A 175 3.33 -15.83 -6.40
C LEU A 175 3.81 -14.47 -6.89
N TYR A 176 3.91 -13.52 -5.97
CA TYR A 176 4.35 -12.15 -6.23
C TYR A 176 5.71 -11.92 -5.57
N GLY A 177 6.61 -11.27 -6.28
CA GLY A 177 7.89 -10.78 -5.76
C GLY A 177 8.01 -9.28 -6.00
N LYS A 178 8.68 -8.58 -5.08
CA LYS A 178 8.94 -7.15 -5.15
C LYS A 178 10.34 -6.85 -4.64
N ILE A 179 11.05 -5.96 -5.32
CA ILE A 179 12.32 -5.39 -4.88
C ILE A 179 12.27 -3.88 -5.10
N SER A 180 12.62 -3.10 -4.08
CA SER A 180 12.78 -1.66 -4.14
C SER A 180 14.18 -1.24 -3.70
N ALA A 181 14.74 -0.22 -4.33
CA ALA A 181 16.09 0.28 -4.07
C ALA A 181 16.18 1.81 -4.21
N GLY A 182 16.96 2.46 -3.33
CA GLY A 182 17.22 3.91 -3.38
C GLY A 182 16.84 4.60 -2.07
N TYR A 183 16.40 5.85 -2.14
CA TYR A 183 15.87 6.61 -1.01
C TYR A 183 14.42 6.21 -0.78
N LEU A 184 14.22 5.19 0.06
CA LEU A 184 12.95 4.50 0.28
C LEU A 184 11.93 5.37 1.01
N GLU A 185 12.41 6.17 1.97
CA GLU A 185 11.64 7.11 2.79
C GLU A 185 12.54 8.22 3.33
N VAL A 186 11.97 9.20 4.06
CA VAL A 186 12.67 10.40 4.54
C VAL A 186 13.90 10.07 5.43
N GLN A 187 13.83 9.02 6.25
CA GLN A 187 14.91 8.66 7.18
C GLN A 187 15.88 7.62 6.63
N TYR A 188 15.49 6.82 5.62
CA TYR A 188 16.24 5.64 5.22
C TYR A 188 16.38 5.50 3.70
N ALA A 189 17.57 5.11 3.27
CA ALA A 189 17.84 4.64 1.91
C ALA A 189 18.44 3.23 1.97
N GLY A 190 18.19 2.41 0.96
CA GLY A 190 18.72 1.05 0.93
C GLY A 190 17.94 0.15 0.00
N LEU A 191 17.82 -1.12 0.40
CA LEU A 191 17.13 -2.18 -0.32
C LEU A 191 15.97 -2.71 0.51
N ASP A 192 14.85 -2.97 -0.15
CA ASP A 192 13.63 -3.57 0.41
C ASP A 192 13.16 -4.69 -0.51
N ALA A 193 12.78 -5.83 0.05
CA ALA A 193 12.33 -6.98 -0.73
C ALA A 193 11.16 -7.68 -0.06
N GLU A 194 10.21 -8.13 -0.88
CA GLU A 194 9.02 -8.85 -0.44
C GLU A 194 8.70 -10.00 -1.39
N ILE A 195 8.17 -11.09 -0.83
CA ILE A 195 7.53 -12.17 -1.59
C ILE A 195 6.20 -12.49 -0.90
N ALA A 196 5.13 -12.65 -1.66
CA ALA A 196 3.81 -12.92 -1.11
C ALA A 196 2.96 -13.80 -2.03
N LYS A 197 2.08 -14.60 -1.43
CA LYS A 197 1.15 -15.47 -2.16
C LYS A 197 -0.19 -15.57 -1.43
N PRO A 198 -1.32 -15.39 -2.13
CA PRO A 198 -2.63 -15.74 -1.61
C PRO A 198 -2.81 -17.28 -1.60
N PHE A 199 -3.43 -17.77 -0.54
CA PHE A 199 -3.81 -19.16 -0.31
C PHE A 199 -5.31 -19.24 -0.07
N PHE A 200 -5.90 -20.39 -0.39
CA PHE A 200 -7.33 -20.67 -0.18
C PHE A 200 -8.22 -19.57 -0.79
N ASP A 201 -8.08 -19.34 -2.10
CA ASP A 201 -8.79 -18.27 -2.85
C ASP A 201 -8.56 -16.84 -2.29
N GLY A 202 -7.47 -16.66 -1.54
CA GLY A 202 -7.13 -15.40 -0.88
C GLY A 202 -7.76 -15.23 0.51
N ARG A 203 -8.28 -16.28 1.13
CA ARG A 203 -8.64 -16.26 2.56
C ARG A 203 -7.41 -15.93 3.41
N ILE A 204 -6.25 -16.46 3.04
CA ILE A 204 -4.98 -16.19 3.69
C ILE A 204 -4.02 -15.60 2.68
N LEU A 205 -3.34 -14.51 3.02
CA LEU A 205 -2.21 -14.00 2.28
C LEU A 205 -0.98 -14.13 3.16
N SER A 206 0.07 -14.81 2.68
CA SER A 206 1.29 -15.00 3.45
C SER A 206 2.51 -14.64 2.61
N GLY A 207 3.55 -14.15 3.28
CA GLY A 207 4.74 -13.67 2.62
C GLY A 207 5.91 -13.43 3.55
N LEU A 208 7.08 -13.23 2.96
CA LEU A 208 8.29 -12.81 3.65
C LEU A 208 8.65 -11.40 3.19
N SER A 209 9.17 -10.58 4.10
CA SER A 209 9.71 -9.27 3.76
C SER A 209 10.98 -8.98 4.54
N GLY A 210 11.83 -8.11 4.00
CA GLY A 210 12.99 -7.63 4.74
C GLY A 210 13.65 -6.47 4.03
N SER A 211 14.35 -5.65 4.81
CA SER A 211 15.02 -4.46 4.32
C SER A 211 16.42 -4.35 4.91
N ILE A 212 17.36 -3.82 4.14
CA ILE A 212 18.70 -3.44 4.59
C ILE A 212 18.89 -1.98 4.22
N VAL A 213 18.95 -1.13 5.24
CA VAL A 213 18.90 0.32 5.04
C VAL A 213 19.97 1.04 5.84
N LYS A 214 20.41 2.19 5.32
CA LYS A 214 21.28 3.13 6.01
C LYS A 214 20.51 4.42 6.27
N LYS A 215 20.73 4.98 7.45
CA LYS A 215 20.06 6.20 7.87
C LYS A 215 20.59 7.42 7.11
N ARG A 216 19.68 8.27 6.68
CA ARG A 216 19.94 9.49 5.91
C ARG A 216 20.34 10.61 6.86
N ASP A 217 21.09 11.57 6.34
CA ASP A 217 21.41 12.81 7.06
C ASP A 217 20.17 13.73 7.08
N PRO A 218 19.71 14.22 8.26
CA PRO A 218 18.57 15.11 8.36
C PRO A 218 18.74 16.46 7.61
N ASP A 219 19.96 16.99 7.57
CA ASP A 219 20.28 18.29 6.98
C ASP A 219 20.58 18.19 5.48
N ASN A 220 21.04 17.02 5.03
CA ASN A 220 21.27 16.76 3.61
C ASN A 220 20.60 15.45 3.15
N PRO A 221 19.44 15.55 2.45
CA PRO A 221 18.66 14.39 2.02
C PRO A 221 19.39 13.36 1.16
N PHE A 222 20.51 13.73 0.51
CA PHE A 222 21.31 12.85 -0.33
C PHE A 222 22.49 12.19 0.38
N LYS A 223 22.83 12.65 1.59
CA LYS A 223 23.89 12.06 2.41
C LYS A 223 23.36 11.02 3.37
N PHE A 224 24.27 10.15 3.80
CA PHE A 224 24.05 9.23 4.89
C PHE A 224 24.67 9.80 6.17
N LYS A 225 24.07 9.46 7.30
CA LYS A 225 24.63 9.80 8.60
C LYS A 225 25.97 9.06 8.77
N ALA A 226 27.02 9.81 9.11
CA ALA A 226 28.36 9.26 9.29
C ALA A 226 28.50 8.57 10.66
N ASP A 227 28.01 9.22 11.71
CA ASP A 227 28.10 8.77 13.10
C ASP A 227 26.69 8.45 13.63
N ASP A 228 26.16 7.28 13.27
CA ASP A 228 24.90 6.78 13.80
C ASP A 228 25.12 5.58 14.72
N VAL A 229 24.09 5.22 15.51
CA VAL A 229 24.18 4.08 16.46
C VAL A 229 24.46 2.77 15.74
N LYS A 230 24.04 2.65 14.47
CA LYS A 230 24.31 1.49 13.60
C LYS A 230 24.68 1.95 12.21
N ASP A 231 25.65 1.27 11.58
CA ASP A 231 25.99 1.50 10.18
C ASP A 231 24.85 1.15 9.22
N PHE A 232 24.15 0.05 9.51
CA PHE A 232 23.01 -0.45 8.77
C PHE A 232 21.95 -0.97 9.73
N TYR A 233 20.69 -0.78 9.34
CA TYR A 233 19.51 -1.31 10.00
C TYR A 233 18.93 -2.42 9.12
N THR A 234 18.55 -3.52 9.75
CA THR A 234 18.02 -4.69 9.05
C THR A 234 16.69 -5.13 9.64
N THR A 235 15.74 -5.45 8.77
CA THR A 235 14.44 -6.00 9.13
C THR A 235 14.21 -7.31 8.41
N ALA A 236 13.46 -8.21 9.04
CA ALA A 236 13.07 -9.48 8.45
C ALA A 236 11.77 -9.95 9.10
N PHE A 237 10.76 -10.25 8.29
CA PHE A 237 9.43 -10.60 8.77
C PHE A 237 8.80 -11.75 8.01
N ILE A 238 8.02 -12.54 8.74
CA ILE A 238 6.94 -13.36 8.21
C ILE A 238 5.66 -12.54 8.36
N ASN A 239 4.97 -12.30 7.25
CA ASN A 239 3.72 -11.56 7.20
C ASN A 239 2.58 -12.52 6.85
N THR A 240 1.46 -12.43 7.58
CA THR A 240 0.25 -13.19 7.29
C THR A 240 -0.98 -12.33 7.49
N ARG A 241 -1.93 -12.38 6.55
CA ARG A 241 -3.24 -11.72 6.61
C ARG A 241 -4.33 -12.75 6.46
N LEU A 242 -5.26 -12.78 7.40
CA LEU A 242 -6.51 -13.50 7.33
C LEU A 242 -7.63 -12.55 6.87
N ASN A 243 -8.18 -12.79 5.69
CA ASN A 243 -9.34 -12.07 5.18
C ASN A 243 -10.63 -12.74 5.67
N ILE A 244 -11.49 -11.98 6.33
CA ILE A 244 -12.80 -12.40 6.86
C ILE A 244 -13.88 -11.60 6.11
N PRO A 245 -14.18 -11.99 4.86
CA PRO A 245 -15.15 -11.28 4.02
C PRO A 245 -16.51 -11.12 4.68
N GLU A 246 -16.99 -12.09 5.45
CA GLU A 246 -18.34 -12.12 6.01
C GLU A 246 -18.66 -10.86 6.84
N ILE A 247 -17.64 -10.29 7.47
CA ILE A 247 -17.74 -9.10 8.31
C ILE A 247 -16.80 -7.98 7.85
N ASP A 248 -16.26 -8.01 6.63
CA ASP A 248 -15.35 -6.97 6.10
C ASP A 248 -14.15 -6.68 7.02
N ILE A 249 -13.53 -7.73 7.57
CA ILE A 249 -12.35 -7.59 8.43
C ILE A 249 -11.14 -8.29 7.80
N ALA A 250 -9.96 -7.74 8.01
CA ALA A 250 -8.69 -8.44 7.83
C ALA A 250 -7.89 -8.40 9.14
N VAL A 251 -7.24 -9.51 9.48
CA VAL A 251 -6.33 -9.61 10.62
C VAL A 251 -4.92 -9.87 10.08
N ASP A 252 -3.98 -8.99 10.41
CA ASP A 252 -2.58 -9.09 9.99
C ASP A 252 -1.68 -9.45 11.17
N VAL A 253 -0.71 -10.32 10.93
CA VAL A 253 0.40 -10.62 11.83
C VAL A 253 1.70 -10.40 11.06
N LYS A 254 2.55 -9.51 11.57
CA LYS A 254 3.93 -9.29 11.10
C LYS A 254 4.87 -9.70 12.23
N ALA A 255 5.61 -10.80 12.08
CA ALA A 255 6.47 -11.34 13.11
C ALA A 255 7.93 -11.46 12.63
N GLY A 256 8.88 -11.01 13.43
CA GLY A 256 10.30 -11.04 13.10
C GLY A 256 11.09 -9.91 13.77
N ARG A 257 12.09 -9.40 13.06
CA ARG A 257 13.05 -8.40 13.55
C ARG A 257 12.73 -7.00 13.03
N PHE A 258 12.56 -6.07 13.95
CA PHE A 258 12.28 -4.65 13.69
C PHE A 258 13.57 -3.82 13.57
N LEU A 259 13.45 -2.57 13.12
CA LEU A 259 14.58 -1.71 12.78
C LEU A 259 15.56 -1.54 13.94
N ALA A 260 15.07 -1.31 15.15
CA ALA A 260 15.93 -1.12 16.31
C ALA A 260 16.66 -2.42 16.72
N GLY A 261 16.36 -3.55 16.08
CA GLY A 261 16.96 -4.86 16.33
C GLY A 261 16.09 -5.76 17.21
N ASP A 262 15.03 -5.21 17.79
CA ASP A 262 14.08 -5.89 18.64
C ASP A 262 13.28 -6.94 17.85
N ASN A 263 13.16 -8.13 18.44
CA ASN A 263 12.39 -9.23 17.86
C ASN A 263 10.99 -9.26 18.47
N GLY A 264 9.97 -9.49 17.65
CA GLY A 264 8.62 -9.68 18.16
C GLY A 264 7.57 -9.73 17.07
N ALA A 265 6.36 -9.28 17.38
CA ALA A 265 5.24 -9.34 16.47
C ALA A 265 4.31 -8.12 16.59
N ARG A 266 3.81 -7.67 15.44
CA ARG A 266 2.72 -6.70 15.31
C ARG A 266 1.45 -7.40 14.86
N PHE A 267 0.39 -7.20 15.63
CA PHE A 267 -0.96 -7.61 15.31
C PHE A 267 -1.73 -6.39 14.81
N SER A 268 -2.45 -6.52 13.70
CA SER A 268 -3.34 -5.46 13.22
C SER A 268 -4.70 -6.01 12.86
N VAL A 269 -5.74 -5.21 13.08
CA VAL A 269 -7.10 -5.50 12.64
C VAL A 269 -7.57 -4.35 11.78
N SER A 270 -8.02 -4.66 10.56
CA SER A 270 -8.53 -3.69 9.60
C SER A 270 -9.99 -3.97 9.31
N LYS A 271 -10.85 -2.95 9.41
CA LYS A 271 -12.28 -2.99 9.05
C LYS A 271 -12.51 -2.14 7.80
N PHE A 272 -13.20 -2.72 6.82
CA PHE A 272 -13.54 -2.05 5.56
C PHE A 272 -15.00 -1.59 5.58
N ILE A 273 -15.23 -0.31 5.30
CA ILE A 273 -16.56 0.32 5.33
C ILE A 273 -16.69 1.21 4.09
N ASN A 274 -17.35 0.73 3.04
CA ASN A 274 -17.57 1.47 1.78
C ASN A 274 -16.29 2.08 1.18
N GLY A 275 -15.18 1.37 1.31
CA GLY A 275 -13.86 1.81 0.84
C GLY A 275 -13.03 2.55 1.90
N VAL A 276 -13.64 3.07 2.96
CA VAL A 276 -12.88 3.54 4.14
C VAL A 276 -12.29 2.34 4.86
N VAL A 277 -11.02 2.43 5.25
CA VAL A 277 -10.34 1.38 6.04
C VAL A 277 -9.96 1.95 7.39
N LEU A 278 -10.49 1.37 8.46
CA LEU A 278 -10.08 1.64 9.83
C LEU A 278 -9.15 0.52 10.27
N LYS A 279 -7.94 0.85 10.71
CA LYS A 279 -6.96 -0.12 11.18
C LYS A 279 -6.48 0.24 12.57
N VAL A 280 -6.42 -0.75 13.46
CA VAL A 280 -5.75 -0.65 14.76
C VAL A 280 -4.61 -1.65 14.81
N TRP A 281 -3.56 -1.34 15.57
CA TRP A 281 -2.45 -2.28 15.77
C TRP A 281 -1.91 -2.24 17.18
N TYR A 282 -1.25 -3.34 17.53
CA TYR A 282 -0.51 -3.53 18.77
C TYR A 282 0.74 -4.37 18.48
N THR A 283 1.87 -3.92 19.00
CA THR A 283 3.19 -4.50 18.73
C THR A 283 3.85 -4.87 20.05
N ILE A 284 4.34 -6.10 20.13
CA ILE A 284 5.06 -6.64 21.28
C ILE A 284 6.42 -7.08 20.79
N THR A 285 7.48 -6.59 21.41
CA THR A 285 8.85 -6.98 21.07
C THR A 285 9.72 -7.09 22.32
N ASP A 286 10.85 -7.76 22.16
CA ASP A 286 11.91 -7.78 23.16
C ASP A 286 12.61 -6.42 23.20
N THR A 287 12.49 -5.74 24.34
CA THR A 287 13.01 -4.38 24.54
C THR A 287 14.32 -4.34 25.32
N SER A 288 14.95 -5.50 25.55
CA SER A 288 16.18 -5.62 26.34
C SER A 288 17.37 -4.82 25.78
N ASP A 289 17.43 -4.63 24.46
CA ASP A 289 18.49 -3.87 23.78
C ASP A 289 18.39 -2.35 23.99
N PHE A 290 17.22 -1.83 24.40
CA PHE A 290 17.08 -0.40 24.67
C PHE A 290 17.65 -0.06 26.04
N THR A 291 18.35 1.07 26.15
CA THR A 291 18.90 1.54 27.44
C THR A 291 18.00 2.55 28.15
N ASP A 292 17.16 3.27 27.38
CA ASP A 292 16.24 4.28 27.90
C ASP A 292 14.96 3.67 28.51
N GLU A 293 14.44 4.32 29.56
CA GLU A 293 13.24 3.87 30.29
C GLU A 293 11.96 3.96 29.46
N PHE A 294 11.99 4.74 28.38
CA PHE A 294 10.81 5.04 27.59
C PHE A 294 10.48 3.97 26.55
N ASN A 295 11.49 3.31 25.99
CA ASN A 295 11.34 2.19 25.06
C ASN A 295 11.30 0.85 25.82
N LYS A 296 11.92 0.75 27.00
CA LYS A 296 11.87 -0.45 27.85
C LYS A 296 10.43 -0.78 28.25
N GLY A 297 9.99 -1.99 27.91
CA GLY A 297 8.63 -2.47 28.18
C GLY A 297 7.53 -1.75 27.38
N TYR A 298 7.89 -0.89 26.42
CA TYR A 298 6.90 -0.18 25.62
C TYR A 298 6.33 -1.07 24.51
N ASN A 299 5.02 -1.22 24.50
CA ASN A 299 4.30 -1.86 23.40
C ASN A 299 3.70 -0.80 22.48
N ASP A 300 4.21 -0.73 21.26
CA ASP A 300 3.73 0.18 20.22
C ASP A 300 2.28 -0.13 19.85
N LYS A 301 1.48 0.93 19.69
CA LYS A 301 0.05 0.84 19.46
C LYS A 301 -0.45 2.09 18.77
N GLY A 302 -1.48 1.94 17.96
CA GLY A 302 -2.07 3.07 17.27
C GLY A 302 -3.28 2.69 16.43
N PHE A 303 -3.81 3.69 15.76
CA PHE A 303 -4.86 3.51 14.78
C PHE A 303 -4.58 4.32 13.53
N SER A 304 -5.21 3.94 12.43
CA SER A 304 -5.17 4.68 11.18
C SER A 304 -6.50 4.60 10.46
N VAL A 305 -6.76 5.63 9.67
CA VAL A 305 -7.90 5.72 8.76
C VAL A 305 -7.39 5.98 7.36
N SER A 306 -7.93 5.24 6.40
CA SER A 306 -7.66 5.42 4.98
C SER A 306 -8.96 5.76 4.28
N ILE A 307 -9.05 6.96 3.69
CA ILE A 307 -10.27 7.52 3.10
C ILE A 307 -10.07 7.71 1.59
N PRO A 308 -10.82 6.99 0.73
CA PRO A 308 -10.72 7.18 -0.71
C PRO A 308 -11.18 8.57 -1.14
N ILE A 309 -10.38 9.27 -1.96
CA ILE A 309 -10.72 10.64 -2.37
C ILE A 309 -12.00 10.72 -3.21
N ARG A 310 -12.39 9.61 -3.84
CA ARG A 310 -13.65 9.46 -4.60
C ARG A 310 -14.90 9.80 -3.78
N LEU A 311 -14.83 9.73 -2.45
CA LEU A 311 -15.93 10.11 -1.56
C LEU A 311 -16.17 11.63 -1.56
N PHE A 312 -15.18 12.43 -1.96
CA PHE A 312 -15.26 13.89 -2.04
C PHE A 312 -15.38 14.41 -3.46
N THR A 313 -14.83 13.71 -4.46
CA THR A 313 -14.71 14.24 -5.84
C THR A 313 -15.86 13.85 -6.77
N GLY A 314 -16.72 12.90 -6.39
CA GLY A 314 -17.75 12.33 -7.28
C GLY A 314 -17.21 11.47 -8.44
N ALA A 315 -15.95 11.66 -8.84
CA ALA A 315 -15.23 10.84 -9.80
C ALA A 315 -14.57 9.61 -9.16
N ASP A 316 -14.39 8.55 -9.93
CA ASP A 316 -13.72 7.34 -9.49
C ASP A 316 -12.19 7.53 -9.43
N SER A 317 -11.57 7.17 -8.31
CA SER A 317 -10.13 7.32 -8.10
C SER A 317 -9.60 6.20 -7.21
N LYS A 318 -8.36 5.76 -7.48
CA LYS A 318 -7.60 4.87 -6.60
C LYS A 318 -6.83 5.65 -5.51
N THR A 319 -6.85 6.98 -5.54
CA THR A 319 -6.16 7.81 -4.55
C THR A 319 -6.86 7.76 -3.20
N VAL A 320 -6.06 7.59 -2.15
CA VAL A 320 -6.51 7.45 -0.76
C VAL A 320 -5.76 8.47 0.10
N PHE A 321 -6.48 9.13 1.00
CA PHE A 321 -5.91 9.92 2.08
C PHE A 321 -5.66 8.99 3.28
N HIS A 322 -4.44 8.98 3.81
CA HIS A 322 -4.07 8.16 4.96
C HIS A 322 -3.76 9.07 6.14
N TYR A 323 -4.32 8.73 7.31
CA TYR A 323 -3.99 9.40 8.56
C TYR A 323 -3.79 8.33 9.64
N SER A 324 -2.70 8.44 10.40
CA SER A 324 -2.34 7.51 11.47
C SER A 324 -2.00 8.28 12.73
N LEU A 325 -2.35 7.71 13.88
CA LEU A 325 -2.01 8.26 15.18
C LEU A 325 -1.44 7.16 16.08
N THR A 326 -0.30 7.47 16.70
CA THR A 326 0.27 6.73 17.83
C THR A 326 0.25 7.64 19.06
N PRO A 327 0.12 7.09 20.29
CA PRO A 327 0.14 7.90 21.50
C PRO A 327 1.46 8.67 21.68
N TRP A 328 2.58 8.02 21.37
CA TRP A 328 3.92 8.57 21.50
C TRP A 328 4.81 8.03 20.39
N THR A 329 5.73 8.85 19.90
CA THR A 329 6.79 8.41 18.98
C THR A 329 7.85 7.65 19.78
N ARG A 330 7.92 6.33 19.57
CA ARG A 330 8.89 5.42 20.20
C ARG A 330 9.63 4.62 19.14
N ASP A 331 10.71 3.98 19.54
CA ASP A 331 11.61 3.24 18.65
C ASP A 331 11.33 1.74 18.62
N THR A 332 10.59 1.24 19.61
CA THR A 332 10.17 -0.16 19.72
C THR A 332 9.19 -0.56 18.61
N GLY A 333 9.41 -1.72 17.99
CA GLY A 333 8.48 -2.31 17.01
C GLY A 333 8.35 -1.52 15.71
N GLN A 334 9.36 -0.73 15.36
CA GLN A 334 9.33 0.15 14.18
C GLN A 334 9.90 -0.52 12.93
N ASP A 335 9.33 -0.16 11.78
CA ASP A 335 9.70 -0.64 10.46
C ASP A 335 9.79 0.54 9.49
N ILE A 336 10.37 0.34 8.30
CA ILE A 336 10.45 1.38 7.28
C ILE A 336 9.07 1.73 6.70
N ASP A 337 8.93 2.95 6.17
CA ASP A 337 7.76 3.32 5.38
C ASP A 337 7.88 2.76 3.95
N HIS A 338 7.41 1.52 3.75
CA HIS A 338 7.50 0.82 2.47
C HIS A 338 6.78 1.57 1.32
N PHE A 339 7.35 1.53 0.13
CA PHE A 339 6.70 2.06 -1.07
C PHE A 339 5.67 1.07 -1.61
N GLY A 340 4.52 1.00 -0.96
CA GLY A 340 3.44 0.05 -1.26
C GLY A 340 3.85 -1.40 -1.01
N THR A 341 3.20 -2.09 -0.09
CA THR A 341 3.54 -3.50 0.19
C THR A 341 2.96 -4.43 -0.88
N LEU A 342 3.49 -5.64 -1.02
CA LEU A 342 2.84 -6.69 -1.82
C LEU A 342 1.45 -7.03 -1.27
N PHE A 343 1.23 -6.90 0.04
CA PHE A 343 -0.08 -7.11 0.64
C PHE A 343 -1.11 -6.08 0.19
N ASP A 344 -0.70 -4.82 0.03
CA ASP A 344 -1.56 -3.76 -0.50
C ASP A 344 -1.71 -3.86 -2.02
N PHE A 345 -0.64 -4.23 -2.73
CA PHE A 345 -0.66 -4.46 -4.17
C PHE A 345 -1.59 -5.63 -4.54
N ILE A 346 -1.53 -6.74 -3.78
CA ILE A 346 -2.49 -7.86 -3.90
C ILE A 346 -3.88 -7.35 -3.53
N GLY A 347 -3.97 -6.71 -2.35
CA GLY A 347 -5.11 -5.94 -1.91
C GLY A 347 -6.39 -6.77 -1.88
N ARG A 348 -7.45 -6.18 -2.42
CA ARG A 348 -8.78 -6.81 -2.48
C ARG A 348 -9.04 -7.60 -3.76
N ASP A 349 -8.08 -7.61 -4.69
CA ASP A 349 -8.17 -8.33 -5.95
C ASP A 349 -7.84 -9.82 -5.77
N VAL A 350 -8.49 -10.46 -4.80
CA VAL A 350 -8.43 -11.91 -4.54
C VAL A 350 -9.83 -12.52 -4.63
N LYS A 351 -9.89 -13.76 -5.10
CA LYS A 351 -11.14 -14.43 -5.48
C LYS A 351 -12.22 -14.37 -4.41
N ILE A 352 -11.90 -14.70 -3.15
CA ILE A 352 -12.88 -14.69 -2.04
C ILE A 352 -13.52 -13.32 -1.80
N LEU A 353 -12.77 -12.22 -2.00
CA LEU A 353 -13.28 -10.86 -1.83
C LEU A 353 -14.08 -10.39 -3.04
N ILE A 354 -13.65 -10.78 -4.24
CA ILE A 354 -14.40 -10.50 -5.48
C ILE A 354 -15.76 -11.23 -5.45
N ASP A 355 -15.78 -12.49 -5.05
CA ASP A 355 -17.01 -13.28 -4.94
C ASP A 355 -17.98 -12.71 -3.89
N LYS A 356 -17.45 -12.10 -2.83
CA LYS A 356 -18.27 -11.37 -1.86
C LYS A 356 -18.83 -10.07 -2.43
N GLU A 357 -18.01 -9.29 -3.14
CA GLU A 357 -18.45 -8.04 -3.79
C GLU A 357 -19.54 -8.31 -4.84
N ARG A 358 -19.49 -9.47 -5.49
CA ARG A 358 -20.56 -9.99 -6.35
C ARG A 358 -21.87 -10.31 -5.61
N LYS A 359 -21.86 -10.50 -4.29
CA LYS A 359 -23.09 -10.77 -3.51
C LYS A 359 -23.65 -9.52 -2.83
N MET A 360 -22.80 -8.61 -2.35
CA MET A 360 -23.23 -7.45 -1.54
C MET A 360 -23.70 -6.24 -2.33
N ARG A 361 -23.29 -6.03 -3.59
CA ARG A 361 -23.78 -4.91 -4.39
C ARG A 361 -25.24 -5.05 -4.85
N TYR A 362 -25.92 -6.09 -4.37
CA TYR A 362 -27.23 -6.51 -4.83
C TYR A 362 -28.20 -6.76 -3.67
N ARG A 363 -28.04 -6.03 -2.56
CA ARG A 363 -29.07 -5.77 -1.57
C ARG A 363 -29.38 -4.29 -1.51
#